data_AF-A0A7L4LM26-F1
#
_entry.id   AF-A0A7L4LM26-F1
#
_cell.length_a   1.000
_cell.length_b   1.000
_cell.length_c   1.000
_cell.angle_alpha   90.00
_cell.angle_beta   90.00
_cell.angle_gamma   90.00
#
_symmetry.space_group_name_H-M   'P 1'
#
loop_
_entity.id
_entity.type
_entity.pdbx_description
1 polymer ?
#
loop_
_entity_poly.entity_id
_entity_poly.type
_entity_poly.pdbx_seq_one_letter_code
_entity_poly.pdbx_strand_id
1 'polypeptide(L)'
;RALGPGAEPLLRALSAARPPAELGALLCNLSQAPEGRRALLDRRGAAARRLLGLLRGPGSAELRRGAAGALRNCCFEHGKAGEKG
;
A
#
# COMPACT_ATOMS: atom_id res chain seq x y z
N ARG A 1 1.07 -8.81 13.76
CA ARG A 1 1.78 -7.61 14.25
C ARG A 1 1.64 -6.54 13.20
N ALA A 2 1.18 -5.34 13.57
CA ALA A 2 1.27 -4.17 12.70
C ALA A 2 2.72 -3.98 12.26
N LEU A 3 2.95 -3.31 11.12
CA LEU A 3 4.31 -2.93 10.73
C LEU A 3 5.00 -2.31 11.95
N GLY A 4 6.25 -2.72 12.20
CA GLY A 4 7.03 -2.19 13.33
C GLY A 4 7.20 -0.66 13.25
N PRO A 5 7.89 -0.05 14.23
CA PRO A 5 8.09 1.41 14.30
C PRO A 5 8.67 2.03 13.01
N GLY A 6 9.27 1.23 12.13
CA GLY A 6 9.76 1.67 10.82
C GLY A 6 8.70 2.02 9.76
N ALA A 7 7.41 1.75 9.97
CA ALA A 7 6.37 2.11 8.99
C ALA A 7 5.67 3.45 9.24
N GLU A 8 5.84 4.03 10.42
CA GLU A 8 5.33 5.35 10.77
C GLU A 8 5.68 6.42 9.70
N PRO A 9 6.93 6.50 9.18
CA PRO A 9 7.29 7.48 8.16
C PRO A 9 6.55 7.26 6.85
N LEU A 10 6.31 6.00 6.49
CA LEU A 10 5.61 5.62 5.26
C LEU A 10 4.11 5.98 5.34
N LEU A 11 3.48 5.71 6.49
CA LEU A 11 2.08 6.10 6.72
C LEU A 11 1.91 7.63 6.77
N ARG A 12 2.88 8.35 7.34
CA ARG A 12 2.91 9.82 7.32
C ARG A 12 3.05 10.34 5.88
N ALA A 13 3.96 9.79 5.09
CA ALA A 13 4.13 10.18 3.67
C ALA A 13 2.86 9.91 2.85
N LEU A 14 2.18 8.77 3.10
CA LEU A 14 0.92 8.43 2.45
C LEU A 14 -0.21 9.42 2.80
N SER A 15 -0.20 9.94 4.03
CA SER A 15 -1.18 10.90 4.51
C SER A 15 -0.92 12.35 4.07
N ALA A 16 0.25 12.64 3.49
CA ALA A 16 0.58 13.98 3.00
C ALA A 16 -0.36 14.42 1.87
N ALA A 17 -0.67 15.73 1.81
CA ALA A 17 -1.54 16.29 0.76
C ALA A 17 -1.03 16.01 -0.66
N ARG A 18 0.30 16.08 -0.84
CA ARG A 18 1.01 15.70 -2.07
C ARG A 18 2.11 14.69 -1.74
N PRO A 19 1.81 13.38 -1.82
CA PRO A 19 2.82 12.34 -1.61
C PRO A 19 3.84 12.36 -2.75
N PRO A 20 5.10 11.97 -2.50
CA PRO A 20 6.11 11.82 -3.54
C PRO A 20 5.75 10.68 -4.49
N ALA A 21 6.19 10.77 -5.74
CA ALA A 21 5.84 9.80 -6.79
C ALA A 21 6.35 8.39 -6.46
N GLU A 22 7.54 8.32 -5.87
CA GLU A 22 8.27 7.10 -5.48
C GLU A 22 7.52 6.29 -4.42
N LEU A 23 6.64 6.95 -3.65
CA LEU A 23 5.81 6.27 -2.66
C LEU A 23 4.93 5.21 -3.30
N GLY A 24 4.48 5.41 -4.54
CA GLY A 24 3.70 4.41 -5.26
C GLY A 24 4.45 3.09 -5.43
N ALA A 25 5.71 3.15 -5.87
CA ALA A 25 6.54 1.96 -6.06
C ALA A 25 6.83 1.26 -4.72
N LEU A 26 7.14 2.03 -3.68
CA LEU A 26 7.36 1.50 -2.33
C LEU A 26 6.13 0.76 -1.79
N LEU A 27 4.94 1.33 -1.93
CA LEU A 27 3.68 0.70 -1.50
C LEU A 27 3.37 -0.58 -2.27
N CYS A 28 3.62 -0.58 -3.58
CA CYS A 28 3.44 -1.75 -4.44
C CYS A 28 4.39 -2.90 -4.05
N ASN A 29 5.66 -2.60 -3.76
CA ASN A 29 6.64 -3.59 -3.32
C ASN A 29 6.31 -4.12 -1.92
N LEU A 30 5.98 -3.22 -0.98
CA LEU A 30 5.63 -3.58 0.39
C LEU A 30 4.43 -4.54 0.44
N SER A 31 3.41 -4.31 -0.39
CA SER A 31 2.21 -5.14 -0.42
C SER A 31 2.41 -6.53 -1.04
N GLN A 32 3.58 -6.84 -1.60
CA GLN A 32 3.91 -8.22 -2.01
C GLN A 32 4.09 -9.13 -0.78
N ALA A 33 4.55 -8.58 0.34
CA ALA A 33 4.70 -9.31 1.60
C ALA A 33 3.37 -9.37 2.38
N PRO A 34 3.02 -10.51 3.02
CA PRO A 34 1.83 -10.63 3.86
C PRO A 34 1.75 -9.58 4.98
N GLU A 35 2.88 -9.23 5.60
CA GLU A 35 2.99 -8.23 6.66
C GLU A 35 2.67 -6.83 6.13
N GLY A 36 3.17 -6.50 4.94
CA GLY A 36 2.89 -5.24 4.27
C GLY A 36 1.41 -5.10 3.92
N ARG A 37 0.79 -6.16 3.39
CA ARG A 37 -0.67 -6.19 3.16
C ARG A 37 -1.44 -5.98 4.45
N ARG A 38 -1.11 -6.74 5.51
CA ARG A 38 -1.78 -6.63 6.81
C ARG A 38 -1.75 -5.22 7.37
N ALA A 39 -0.65 -4.49 7.16
CA ALA A 39 -0.55 -3.14 7.67
C ALA A 39 -1.24 -2.09 6.79
N LEU A 40 -1.27 -2.27 5.47
CA LEU A 40 -2.09 -1.44 4.57
C LEU A 40 -3.59 -1.68 4.77
N LEU A 41 -3.95 -2.90 5.19
CA LEU A 41 -5.32 -3.34 5.48
C LEU A 41 -5.69 -3.27 6.96
N ASP A 42 -4.84 -2.71 7.83
CA ASP A 42 -5.09 -2.70 9.28
C ASP A 42 -6.42 -2.01 9.62
N ARG A 43 -7.04 -2.41 10.75
CA ARG A 43 -8.48 -2.31 11.08
C ARG A 43 -9.13 -0.94 10.91
N ARG A 44 -8.36 0.15 10.80
CA ARG A 44 -8.91 1.50 10.53
C ARG A 44 -9.11 1.78 9.05
N GLY A 45 -8.57 0.96 8.14
CA GLY A 45 -8.71 1.07 6.69
C GLY A 45 -8.19 2.39 6.09
N ALA A 46 -7.46 3.18 6.88
CA ALA A 46 -7.05 4.53 6.49
C ALA A 46 -6.10 4.50 5.29
N ALA A 47 -5.13 3.58 5.28
CA ALA A 47 -4.20 3.41 4.16
C ALA A 47 -4.91 2.93 2.90
N ALA A 48 -5.80 1.93 2.98
CA ALA A 48 -6.60 1.46 1.85
C ALA A 48 -7.50 2.56 1.25
N ARG A 49 -8.20 3.33 2.08
CA ARG A 49 -9.00 4.49 1.62
C ARG A 49 -8.13 5.56 0.98
N ARG A 50 -6.94 5.81 1.56
CA ARG A 50 -6.00 6.78 1.00
C ARG A 50 -5.48 6.33 -0.37
N LEU A 51 -5.11 5.06 -0.52
CA LEU A 51 -4.73 4.45 -1.80
C LEU A 51 -5.82 4.64 -2.88
N LEU A 52 -7.08 4.38 -2.53
CA LEU A 52 -8.22 4.63 -3.43
C LEU A 52 -8.33 6.12 -3.81
N GLY A 53 -8.11 7.02 -2.84
CA GLY A 53 -8.08 8.47 -3.10
C GLY A 53 -6.96 8.89 -4.06
N LEU A 54 -5.79 8.25 -4.00
CA LEU A 54 -4.68 8.54 -4.92
C LEU A 54 -5.02 8.21 -6.37
N LEU A 55 -5.83 7.18 -6.63
CA LEU A 55 -6.26 6.83 -7.99
C LEU A 55 -7.10 7.92 -8.66
N ARG A 56 -7.82 8.72 -7.86
CA ARG A 56 -8.77 9.73 -8.33
C ARG A 56 -8.23 11.15 -8.24
N GLY A 57 -7.09 11.36 -7.59
CA GLY A 57 -6.51 12.67 -7.32
C GLY A 57 -5.49 13.14 -8.38
N PRO A 58 -5.03 14.40 -8.28
CA PRO A 58 -4.08 15.02 -9.22
C PRO A 58 -2.62 14.54 -9.03
N GLY A 59 -2.40 13.35 -8.47
CA GLY A 59 -1.07 12.78 -8.28
C GLY A 59 -0.36 12.45 -9.60
N SER A 60 0.93 12.09 -9.54
CA SER A 60 1.66 11.63 -10.73
C SER A 60 1.11 10.29 -11.25
N ALA A 61 1.40 9.97 -12.52
CA ALA A 61 0.99 8.69 -13.10
C ALA A 61 1.70 7.51 -12.39
N GLU A 62 2.95 7.72 -11.98
CA GLU A 62 3.79 6.78 -11.22
C GLU A 62 3.13 6.44 -9.88
N LEU A 63 2.69 7.47 -9.13
CA LEU A 63 2.02 7.29 -7.85
C LEU A 63 0.70 6.51 -8.02
N ARG A 64 -0.09 6.84 -9.04
CA ARG A 64 -1.35 6.15 -9.34
C ARG A 64 -1.12 4.68 -9.71
N ARG A 65 -0.14 4.39 -10.58
CA ARG A 65 0.21 3.01 -10.97
C ARG A 65 0.64 2.19 -9.75
N GLY A 66 1.49 2.76 -8.89
CA GLY A 66 1.93 2.11 -7.66
C GLY A 66 0.78 1.85 -6.68
N ALA A 67 -0.13 2.82 -6.50
CA ALA A 67 -1.30 2.66 -5.66
C ALA A 67 -2.26 1.57 -6.19
N ALA A 68 -2.45 1.49 -7.51
CA ALA A 68 -3.24 0.44 -8.14
C ALA A 68 -2.62 -0.96 -7.93
N GLY A 69 -1.29 -1.07 -8.11
CA GLY A 69 -0.56 -2.31 -7.82
C GLY A 69 -0.66 -2.71 -6.34
N ALA A 70 -0.54 -1.75 -5.43
CA ALA A 70 -0.70 -1.99 -4.01
C ALA A 70 -2.09 -2.54 -3.66
N LEU A 71 -3.16 -1.95 -4.21
CA LEU A 71 -4.54 -2.41 -4.04
C LEU A 71 -4.77 -3.80 -4.66
N ARG A 72 -4.22 -4.06 -5.85
CA ARG A 72 -4.26 -5.39 -6.47
C ARG A 72 -3.67 -6.45 -5.54
N ASN A 73 -2.46 -6.20 -5.04
CA ASN A 73 -1.77 -7.11 -4.14
C ASN A 73 -2.56 -7.33 -2.84
N CYS A 74 -3.19 -6.28 -2.30
CA CYS A 74 -3.97 -6.36 -1.07
C CYS A 74 -5.30 -7.13 -1.23
N CYS A 75 -6.01 -6.93 -2.34
CA CYS A 75 -7.42 -7.35 -2.46
C CYS A 75 -7.68 -8.49 -3.45
N PHE A 76 -6.75 -8.74 -4.39
CA PHE A 76 -6.98 -9.65 -5.52
C PHE A 76 -5.96 -10.77 -5.64
N GLU A 77 -4.95 -10.82 -4.77
CA GLU A 77 -4.06 -11.98 -4.65
C GLU A 77 -4.86 -13.15 -4.06
N HIS A 78 -5.31 -14.03 -4.95
CA HIS A 78 -5.88 -15.34 -4.63
C HIS A 78 -4.79 -16.16 -3.96
N GLY A 79 -5.11 -16.77 -2.83
CA GLY A 79 -4.13 -17.42 -1.96
C GLY A 79 -3.07 -18.20 -2.73
N LYS A 80 -1.82 -17.76 -2.67
CA LYS A 80 -0.70 -18.68 -2.54
C LYS A 80 -0.81 -19.33 -1.16
N ALA A 81 -1.85 -20.14 -0.99
CA ALA A 81 -1.92 -21.11 0.09
C ALA A 81 -0.87 -22.18 -0.25
N GLY A 82 0.26 -22.12 0.45
CA GLY A 82 1.25 -23.20 0.47
C GLY A 82 2.23 -23.24 -0.71
N GLU A 83 3.39 -22.62 -0.54
CA GLU A 83 4.63 -23.37 -0.78
C GLU A 83 5.06 -23.92 0.59
N LYS A 84 4.50 -25.08 0.92
CA LYS A 84 5.23 -26.11 1.65
C LYS A 84 5.74 -27.07 0.58
N GLY A 85 7.03 -27.01 0.31
CA GLY A 85 7.79 -27.95 -0.50
C GLY A 85 9.20 -27.94 0.06
#